data_AF-A0A1A3CXE3-F1
#
_entry.id   AF-A0A1A3CXE3-F1
#
_cell.length_a   1.000
_cell.length_b   1.000
_cell.length_c   1.000
_cell.angle_alpha   90.00
_cell.angle_beta   90.00
_cell.angle_gamma   90.00
#
_symmetry.space_group_name_H-M   'P 1'
#
loop_
_entity.id
_entity.type
_entity.pdbx_description
1 polymer ?
#
loop_
_entity_poly.entity_id
_entity_poly.type
_entity_poly.pdbx_seq_one_letter_code
_entity_poly.pdbx_strand_id
1 'polypeptide(L)'
;MDDMITYNPGAVADFATDVGSRAGQLHAIHEDVANKTNALQEFFAGHGATGFFDAQYQMLSGLQGLIDTVRQHGQTTNHVLDAAISTDQQIAGLF
;
A
#
# COMPACT_ATOMS: atom_id res chain seq x y z
N MET A 1 23.99 -22.32 20.42
CA MET A 1 23.10 -22.34 19.23
C MET A 1 21.70 -21.98 19.70
N ASP A 2 21.46 -20.79 20.27
CA ASP A 2 20.18 -20.52 20.96
C ASP A 2 19.69 -19.07 20.83
N ASP A 3 20.06 -18.37 19.75
CA ASP A 3 19.53 -17.02 19.49
C ASP A 3 19.42 -16.75 17.98
N MET A 4 18.87 -17.72 17.23
CA MET A 4 18.45 -17.45 15.86
C MET A 4 17.16 -16.64 15.89
N ILE A 5 17.10 -15.57 15.10
CA ILE A 5 15.85 -14.85 14.86
C ILE A 5 14.84 -15.87 14.35
N THR A 6 13.86 -16.20 15.19
CA THR A 6 12.80 -17.14 14.82
C THR A 6 11.66 -16.33 14.22
N TYR A 7 11.62 -16.26 12.89
CA TYR A 7 10.49 -15.72 12.15
C TYR A 7 9.77 -16.87 11.42
N ASN A 8 8.48 -16.72 11.15
CA ASN A 8 7.72 -17.64 10.30
C ASN A 8 7.72 -17.06 8.88
N PRO A 9 8.54 -17.57 7.93
CA PRO A 9 8.67 -16.99 6.61
C PRO A 9 7.34 -16.94 5.85
N GLY A 10 6.52 -17.99 5.99
CA GLY A 10 5.21 -18.07 5.35
C GLY A 10 4.27 -16.97 5.85
N ALA A 11 4.15 -16.81 7.17
CA ALA A 11 3.28 -15.78 7.75
C ALA A 11 3.71 -14.35 7.36
N VAL A 12 5.02 -14.09 7.25
CA VAL A 12 5.54 -12.78 6.83
C VAL A 12 5.26 -12.53 5.34
N ALA A 13 5.45 -13.53 4.47
CA ALA A 13 5.13 -13.44 3.06
C ALA A 13 3.62 -13.24 2.80
N ASP A 14 2.78 -13.98 3.53
CA ASP A 14 1.32 -13.85 3.46
C ASP A 14 0.88 -12.44 3.85
N PHE A 15 1.43 -11.90 4.95
CA PHE A 15 1.15 -10.53 5.38
C PHE A 15 1.57 -9.50 4.34
N ALA A 16 2.78 -9.60 3.77
CA ALA A 16 3.24 -8.70 2.72
C ALA A 16 2.33 -8.73 1.47
N THR A 17 1.85 -9.91 1.11
CA THR A 17 0.90 -10.12 0.01
C THR A 17 -0.47 -9.49 0.30
N ASP A 18 -0.99 -9.66 1.51
CA ASP A 18 -2.26 -9.03 1.93
C ASP A 18 -2.15 -7.51 1.91
N VAL A 19 -1.05 -6.96 2.46
CA VAL A 19 -0.77 -5.52 2.43
C VAL A 19 -0.74 -4.98 0.99
N GLY A 20 -0.04 -5.66 0.07
CA GLY A 20 -0.02 -5.30 -1.34
C GLY A 20 -1.42 -5.36 -1.99
N SER A 21 -2.21 -6.38 -1.66
CA SER A 21 -3.57 -6.55 -2.15
C SER A 21 -4.50 -5.42 -1.67
N ARG A 22 -4.36 -5.00 -0.40
CA ARG A 22 -5.08 -3.85 0.16
C ARG A 22 -4.73 -2.54 -0.53
N ALA A 23 -3.45 -2.32 -0.87
CA ALA A 23 -3.06 -1.15 -1.68
C ALA A 23 -3.74 -1.15 -3.05
N GLY A 24 -3.86 -2.31 -3.69
CA GLY A 24 -4.62 -2.45 -4.95
C GLY A 24 -6.11 -2.14 -4.81
N GLN A 25 -6.75 -2.61 -3.74
CA GLN A 25 -8.15 -2.30 -3.44
C GLN A 25 -8.37 -0.80 -3.20
N LEU A 26 -7.48 -0.16 -2.44
CA LEU A 26 -7.52 1.29 -2.22
C LEU A 26 -7.37 2.07 -3.53
N HIS A 27 -6.53 1.58 -4.46
CA HIS A 27 -6.36 2.20 -5.78
C HIS A 27 -7.64 2.11 -6.63
N ALA A 28 -8.32 0.97 -6.63
CA ALA A 28 -9.60 0.83 -7.32
C ALA A 28 -10.67 1.78 -6.75
N ILE A 29 -10.70 1.97 -5.42
CA ILE A 29 -11.58 2.94 -4.76
C ILE A 29 -11.22 4.37 -5.18
N HIS A 30 -9.92 4.70 -5.21
CA HIS A 30 -9.45 6.01 -5.66
C HIS A 30 -9.94 6.33 -7.08
N GLU A 31 -9.76 5.40 -8.02
CA GLU A 31 -10.22 5.58 -9.41
C GLU A 31 -11.74 5.74 -9.51
N ASP A 32 -12.52 4.91 -8.79
CA ASP A 32 -13.97 4.99 -8.80
C ASP A 32 -14.48 6.34 -8.25
N VAL A 33 -13.90 6.81 -7.15
CA VAL A 33 -14.25 8.09 -6.56
C VAL A 33 -13.87 9.24 -7.49
N ALA A 34 -12.68 9.23 -8.08
CA ALA A 34 -12.27 10.23 -9.06
C ALA A 34 -13.23 10.30 -10.25
N ASN A 35 -13.57 9.15 -10.82
CA ASN A 35 -14.49 9.07 -11.96
C ASN A 35 -15.89 9.61 -11.62
N LYS A 36 -16.47 9.15 -10.50
CA LYS A 36 -17.81 9.57 -10.06
C LYS A 36 -17.87 11.06 -9.78
N THR A 37 -16.84 11.59 -9.13
CA THR A 37 -16.85 12.97 -8.67
C THR A 37 -16.51 13.95 -9.81
N ASN A 38 -15.69 13.56 -10.79
CA ASN A 38 -15.51 14.30 -12.03
C ASN A 38 -16.81 14.38 -12.87
N ALA A 39 -17.60 13.31 -12.91
CA ALA A 39 -18.89 13.31 -13.59
C ALA A 39 -19.89 14.32 -13.01
N LEU A 40 -19.73 14.74 -11.75
CA LEU A 40 -20.58 15.77 -11.13
C LEU A 40 -20.28 17.19 -11.62
N GLN A 41 -19.13 17.42 -12.26
CA GLN A 41 -18.69 18.75 -12.72
C GLN A 41 -19.66 19.37 -13.72
N GLU A 42 -20.34 18.55 -14.51
CA GLU A 42 -21.34 19.00 -15.48
C GLU A 42 -22.64 19.51 -14.82
N PHE A 43 -22.90 19.15 -13.55
CA PHE A 43 -24.19 19.36 -12.89
C PHE A 43 -24.18 20.43 -11.79
N PHE A 44 -23.01 20.86 -11.31
CA PHE A 44 -22.88 21.90 -10.26
C PHE A 44 -21.98 23.04 -10.74
N ALA A 45 -22.56 24.25 -10.87
CA ALA A 45 -21.85 25.50 -11.17
C ALA A 45 -21.98 26.51 -10.02
N GLY A 46 -20.95 27.33 -9.79
CA GLY A 46 -20.91 28.36 -8.74
C GLY A 46 -19.99 28.03 -7.55
N HIS A 47 -19.97 28.88 -6.52
CA HIS A 47 -19.01 28.76 -5.39
C HIS A 47 -19.07 27.42 -4.62
N GLY A 48 -20.23 26.76 -4.55
CA GLY A 48 -20.36 25.43 -3.93
C GLY A 48 -19.64 24.33 -4.72
N ALA A 49 -19.52 24.47 -6.04
CA ALA A 49 -18.79 23.53 -6.89
C ALA A 49 -17.28 23.65 -6.65
N THR A 50 -16.74 24.88 -6.57
CA THR A 50 -15.31 25.11 -6.31
C THR A 50 -14.85 24.44 -5.02
N GLY A 51 -15.54 24.68 -3.90
CA GLY A 51 -15.15 24.08 -2.61
C GLY A 51 -15.26 22.54 -2.60
N PHE A 52 -16.24 21.98 -3.32
CA PHE A 52 -16.36 20.54 -3.49
C PHE A 52 -15.17 19.96 -4.26
N PHE A 53 -14.80 20.56 -5.40
CA PHE A 53 -13.69 20.07 -6.22
C PHE A 53 -12.32 20.26 -5.54
N ASP A 54 -12.13 21.31 -4.76
CA ASP A 54 -10.93 21.49 -3.93
C ASP A 54 -10.82 20.38 -2.87
N ALA A 55 -11.91 20.08 -2.18
CA ALA A 55 -11.95 18.99 -1.20
C ALA A 55 -11.75 17.61 -1.86
N GLN A 56 -12.35 17.40 -3.03
CA GLN A 56 -12.16 16.20 -3.84
C GLN A 56 -10.68 16.01 -4.19
N TYR A 57 -10.02 17.04 -4.68
CA TYR A 57 -8.60 16.99 -5.04
C TYR A 57 -7.71 16.65 -3.84
N GLN A 58 -7.95 17.29 -2.69
CA GLN A 58 -7.21 17.02 -1.46
C GLN A 58 -7.40 15.57 -0.98
N MET A 59 -8.64 15.08 -1.00
CA MET A 59 -8.97 13.72 -0.61
C MET A 59 -8.31 12.69 -1.54
N LEU A 60 -8.41 12.86 -2.87
CA LEU A 60 -7.78 11.96 -3.84
C LEU A 60 -6.26 11.96 -3.70
N SER A 61 -5.65 13.14 -3.55
CA SER A 61 -4.21 13.25 -3.29
C SER A 61 -3.79 12.55 -2.00
N GLY A 62 -4.55 12.70 -0.92
CA GLY A 62 -4.27 12.03 0.35
C GLY A 62 -4.41 10.51 0.25
N LEU A 63 -5.44 10.04 -0.44
CA LEU A 63 -5.66 8.61 -0.67
C LEU A 63 -4.56 8.01 -1.55
N GLN A 64 -4.10 8.72 -2.57
CA GLN A 64 -2.95 8.29 -3.38
C GLN A 64 -1.69 8.12 -2.51
N GLY A 65 -1.40 9.08 -1.63
CA GLY A 65 -0.28 8.96 -0.68
C GLY A 65 -0.41 7.77 0.29
N LEU A 66 -1.63 7.48 0.75
CA LEU A 66 -1.91 6.28 1.56
C LEU A 66 -1.66 4.99 0.77
N ILE A 67 -2.14 4.91 -0.47
CA ILE A 67 -1.93 3.77 -1.37
C ILE A 67 -0.43 3.50 -1.54
N ASP A 68 0.35 4.55 -1.81
CA ASP A 68 1.80 4.43 -2.02
C ASP A 68 2.52 3.97 -0.75
N THR A 69 2.10 4.48 0.41
CA THR A 69 2.62 4.06 1.72
C THR A 69 2.34 2.59 2.00
N VAL A 70 1.11 2.12 1.78
CA VAL A 70 0.74 0.71 2.00
C VAL A 70 1.47 -0.20 1.02
N ARG A 71 1.60 0.20 -0.25
CA ARG A 71 2.37 -0.56 -1.25
C ARG A 71 3.84 -0.68 -0.84
N GLN A 72 4.46 0.42 -0.43
CA GLN A 72 5.84 0.43 0.05
C GLN A 72 6.01 -0.45 1.29
N HIS A 73 5.04 -0.46 2.19
CA HIS A 73 5.08 -1.32 3.38
C HIS A 73 5.17 -2.81 2.99
N GLY A 74 4.33 -3.28 2.07
CA GLY A 74 4.38 -4.67 1.59
C GLY A 74 5.72 -5.02 0.93
N GLN A 75 6.25 -4.11 0.11
CA GLN A 75 7.56 -4.27 -0.53
C GLN A 75 8.70 -4.35 0.49
N THR A 76 8.71 -3.47 1.49
CA THR A 76 9.73 -3.48 2.55
C THR A 76 9.67 -4.77 3.37
N THR A 77 8.46 -5.25 3.70
CA THR A 77 8.30 -6.52 4.43
C THR A 77 8.88 -7.70 3.64
N ASN A 78 8.58 -7.81 2.34
CA ASN A 78 9.17 -8.84 1.48
C ASN A 78 10.70 -8.71 1.38
N HIS A 79 11.21 -7.49 1.21
CA HIS A 79 12.64 -7.26 1.13
C HIS A 79 13.39 -7.70 2.39
N VAL A 80 12.83 -7.40 3.57
CA VAL A 80 13.40 -7.84 4.86
C VAL A 80 13.34 -9.35 5.00
N LEU A 81 12.24 -9.98 4.56
CA LEU A 81 12.10 -11.44 4.58
C LEU A 81 13.16 -12.12 3.69
N ASP A 82 13.35 -11.64 2.46
CA ASP A 82 14.35 -12.18 1.53
C ASP A 82 15.77 -12.05 2.10
N ALA A 83 16.08 -10.91 2.74
CA ALA A 83 17.35 -10.68 3.40
C ALA A 83 17.57 -11.65 4.58
N ALA A 84 16.52 -11.91 5.36
CA ALA A 84 16.59 -12.84 6.48
C ALA A 84 16.86 -14.28 6.00
N ILE A 85 16.12 -14.75 4.99
CA ILE A 85 16.30 -16.08 4.41
C ILE A 85 17.70 -16.24 3.82
N SER A 86 18.17 -15.23 3.07
CA SER A 86 19.52 -15.24 2.50
C SER A 86 20.59 -15.31 3.58
N THR A 87 20.40 -14.60 4.70
CA THR A 87 21.34 -14.61 5.81
C THR A 87 21.40 -15.98 6.48
N ASP A 88 20.24 -16.61 6.73
CA ASP A 88 20.18 -17.94 7.33
C ASP A 88 20.85 -19.00 6.45
N GLN A 89 20.65 -18.94 5.13
CA GLN A 89 21.30 -19.85 4.18
C GLN A 89 22.82 -19.67 4.15
N GLN A 90 23.31 -18.43 4.22
CA GLN A 90 24.74 -18.15 4.29
C GLN A 90 25.36 -18.71 5.57
N ILE A 91 24.70 -18.52 6.72
CA ILE A 91 25.18 -19.04 8.01
C ILE A 91 25.16 -20.57 8.01
N ALA A 92 24.11 -21.20 7.50
CA ALA A 92 24.01 -22.66 7.40
C ALA A 92 25.11 -23.26 6.50
N GLY A 93 25.62 -22.53 5.52
CA GLY A 93 26.73 -22.97 4.66
C GLY A 93 28.12 -22.88 5.30
N LEU A 94 28.26 -22.26 6.48
CA LEU A 94 29.53 -22.12 7.20
C LEU A 94 29.78 -23.22 8.23
N PHE A 95 28.78 -24.05 8.53
CA PHE A 95 28.82 -25.10 9.55
C PHE A 95 28.37 -26.46 8.97
#